data_AF-A0A9E1W2H3-F1
#
_entry.id   AF-A0A9E1W2H3-F1
#
_cell.length_a   1.000
_cell.length_b   1.000
_cell.length_c   1.000
_cell.angle_alpha   90.00
_cell.angle_beta   90.00
_cell.angle_gamma   90.00
#
_symmetry.space_group_name_H-M   'P 1'
#
loop_
_entity.id
_entity.type
_entity.pdbx_description
1 polymer ?
#
loop_
_entity_poly.entity_id
_entity_poly.type
_entity_poly.pdbx_seq_one_letter_code
_entity_poly.pdbx_strand_id
1 'polypeptide(L)'
;MKKVLTTALLLLVVDQLLKFWIKTNMFLGQEFKIFDWFIIHFTENNGMAFGLEFGGDTGKIILSVFRIIVIVWGFTYINTLTKTSLPNGLLVALGLVFGGAIGNIIDGV
;
A
#
# COMPACT_ATOMS: atom_id res chain seq x y z
N MET A 1 -5.36 18.72 4.56
CA MET A 1 -4.91 17.93 3.39
C MET A 1 -3.42 17.96 3.05
N LYS A 2 -2.73 19.12 2.96
CA LYS A 2 -1.32 19.16 2.47
C LYS A 2 -0.40 18.10 3.09
N LYS A 3 -0.35 18.01 4.43
CA LYS A 3 0.49 17.03 5.15
C LYS A 3 0.16 15.58 4.80
N VAL A 4 -1.13 15.24 4.67
CA VAL A 4 -1.59 13.90 4.29
C VAL A 4 -1.05 13.57 2.90
N LEU A 5 -1.28 14.46 1.91
CA LEU A 5 -0.88 14.23 0.52
C LEU A 5 0.63 14.16 0.36
N THR A 6 1.38 15.04 1.02
CA THR A 6 2.85 15.00 1.01
C THR A 6 3.37 13.69 1.60
N THR A 7 2.82 13.25 2.74
CA THR A 7 3.21 11.98 3.37
C THR A 7 2.87 10.79 2.46
N ALA A 8 1.67 10.78 1.89
CA ALA A 8 1.23 9.72 0.97
C ALA A 8 2.11 9.64 -0.28
N LEU A 9 2.45 10.78 -0.88
CA LEU A 9 3.31 10.84 -2.06
C LEU A 9 4.73 10.36 -1.76
N LEU A 10 5.32 10.80 -0.65
CA LEU A 10 6.67 10.35 -0.25
C LEU A 10 6.69 8.84 -0.01
N LEU A 11 5.69 8.32 0.71
CA LEU A 11 5.57 6.88 0.93
C LEU A 11 5.42 6.12 -0.39
N LEU A 12 4.57 6.60 -1.30
CA LEU A 12 4.33 5.98 -2.60
C LEU A 12 5.61 5.91 -3.44
N VAL A 13 6.40 6.99 -3.47
CA VAL A 13 7.68 7.01 -4.20
C VAL A 13 8.64 5.97 -3.63
N VAL A 14 8.78 5.92 -2.30
CA VAL A 14 9.67 4.95 -1.64
C VAL A 14 9.21 3.51 -1.90
N ASP A 15 7.91 3.24 -1.78
CA ASP A 15 7.29 1.94 -2.04
C ASP A 15 7.57 1.44 -3.46
N GLN A 16 7.28 2.28 -4.46
CA GLN A 16 7.41 1.92 -5.87
C GLN A 16 8.87 1.77 -6.31
N LEU A 17 9.78 2.62 -5.81
CA LEU A 17 11.21 2.47 -6.06
C LEU A 17 11.77 1.17 -5.46
N LEU A 18 11.36 0.83 -4.23
CA LEU A 18 11.76 -0.43 -3.61
C LEU A 18 11.24 -1.63 -4.39
N LYS A 19 9.95 -1.64 -4.76
CA LYS A 19 9.35 -2.72 -5.57
C LYS A 19 10.03 -2.87 -6.92
N PHE A 20 10.32 -1.76 -7.60
CA PHE A 20 11.06 -1.76 -8.85
C PHE A 20 12.46 -2.34 -8.69
N TRP A 21 13.18 -1.94 -7.64
CA TRP A 21 14.52 -2.46 -7.34
C TRP A 21 14.49 -3.97 -7.09
N ILE A 22 13.55 -4.46 -6.26
CA ILE A 22 13.37 -5.90 -6.00
C ILE A 22 13.11 -6.65 -7.31
N LYS A 23 12.14 -6.20 -8.13
CA LYS A 23 11.77 -6.86 -9.39
C LYS A 23 12.90 -6.89 -10.43
N THR A 24 13.86 -5.97 -10.34
CA THR A 24 14.98 -5.87 -11.30
C THR A 24 16.27 -6.51 -10.81
N ASN A 25 16.41 -6.78 -9.51
CA ASN A 25 17.66 -7.28 -8.91
C ASN A 25 17.51 -8.65 -8.24
N MET A 26 16.29 -9.17 -8.09
CA MET A 26 16.03 -10.45 -7.41
C MET A 26 15.16 -11.39 -8.26
N PHE A 27 15.38 -12.69 -8.09
CA PHE A 27 14.50 -13.74 -8.60
C PHE A 27 13.38 -14.05 -7.61
N LEU A 28 12.22 -14.51 -8.09
CA LEU A 28 11.11 -14.92 -7.23
C LEU A 28 11.57 -16.01 -6.26
N GLY A 29 11.29 -15.83 -4.96
CA GLY A 29 11.74 -16.70 -3.87
C GLY A 29 13.19 -16.46 -3.42
N GLN A 30 13.93 -15.54 -4.05
CA GLN A 30 15.28 -15.20 -3.62
C GLN A 30 15.27 -14.48 -2.27
N GLU A 31 16.23 -14.84 -1.42
CA GLU A 31 16.45 -14.22 -0.13
C GLU A 31 17.77 -13.45 -0.11
N PHE A 32 17.72 -12.24 0.44
CA PHE A 32 18.88 -11.43 0.76
C PHE A 32 18.89 -11.16 2.26
N LYS A 33 19.83 -11.80 2.96
CA LYS A 33 19.97 -11.66 4.41
C LYS A 33 20.71 -10.37 4.77
N ILE A 34 20.08 -9.52 5.57
CA ILE A 34 20.67 -8.27 6.06
C ILE A 34 21.21 -8.48 7.48
N PHE A 35 20.40 -9.06 8.36
CA PHE A 35 20.76 -9.46 9.72
C PHE A 35 20.25 -10.87 10.02
N ASP A 36 20.67 -11.47 11.14
CA ASP A 36 20.19 -12.81 11.53
C ASP A 36 18.67 -12.90 11.71
N TRP A 37 18.01 -11.79 12.04
CA TRP A 37 16.56 -11.69 12.21
C TRP A 37 15.84 -10.95 11.07
N PHE A 38 16.58 -10.44 10.07
CA PHE A 38 16.02 -9.61 9.00
C PHE A 38 16.51 -10.04 7.62
N ILE A 39 15.56 -10.48 6.80
CA ILE A 39 15.77 -10.85 5.40
C ILE A 39 14.85 -10.03 4.50
N ILE A 40 15.33 -9.76 3.28
CA ILE A 40 14.49 -9.38 2.16
C ILE A 40 14.20 -10.68 1.39
N HIS A 41 12.92 -11.06 1.32
CA HIS A 41 12.46 -12.21 0.57
C HIS A 41 11.54 -11.73 -0.55
N PHE A 42 11.89 -12.01 -1.81
CA PHE A 42 11.03 -11.62 -2.93
C PHE A 42 9.89 -12.62 -3.10
N THR A 43 8.67 -12.19 -2.75
CA THR A 43 7.43 -12.91 -3.02
C THR A 43 6.44 -12.01 -3.73
N GLU A 44 5.56 -12.61 -4.51
CA GLU A 44 4.39 -11.94 -5.08
C GLU A 44 3.14 -12.32 -4.31
N ASN A 45 2.19 -11.40 -4.21
CA ASN A 45 0.91 -11.64 -3.55
C ASN A 45 -0.21 -11.29 -4.54
N ASN A 46 -1.05 -12.28 -4.85
CA ASN A 46 -2.22 -12.15 -5.73
C ASN A 46 -3.38 -11.32 -5.14
N GLY A 47 -3.11 -10.54 -4.09
CA GLY A 47 -4.03 -9.59 -3.50
C GLY A 47 -4.68 -10.03 -2.19
N MET A 48 -4.27 -11.14 -1.57
CA MET A 48 -4.94 -11.68 -0.38
C MET A 48 -3.99 -11.84 0.81
N ALA A 49 -4.48 -11.48 1.99
CA ALA A 49 -3.74 -11.65 3.23
C ALA A 49 -3.86 -13.11 3.72
N PHE A 50 -2.83 -13.60 4.42
CA PHE A 50 -2.82 -14.92 5.05
C PHE A 50 -2.96 -16.13 4.11
N GLY A 51 -2.64 -15.96 2.82
CA GLY A 51 -2.74 -17.05 1.83
C GLY A 51 -4.17 -17.53 1.56
N LEU A 52 -5.18 -16.78 1.99
CA LEU A 52 -6.57 -17.09 1.72
C LEU A 52 -6.87 -16.80 0.25
N GLU A 53 -7.21 -17.81 -0.55
CA GLU A 53 -7.74 -17.58 -1.90
C GLU A 53 -9.28 -17.64 -1.88
N PHE A 54 -9.92 -16.47 -1.89
CA PHE A 54 -11.38 -16.39 -1.92
C PHE A 54 -11.87 -16.28 -3.36
N GLY A 55 -12.64 -17.25 -3.84
CA GLY A 55 -13.41 -17.12 -5.09
C GLY A 55 -12.60 -17.01 -6.39
N GLY A 56 -11.33 -17.42 -6.42
CA GLY A 56 -10.48 -17.40 -7.62
C GLY A 56 -10.36 -16.01 -8.25
N ASP A 57 -10.37 -15.93 -9.58
CA ASP A 57 -10.26 -14.65 -10.29
C ASP A 57 -11.42 -13.69 -10.01
N THR A 58 -12.63 -14.23 -9.81
CA THR A 58 -13.81 -13.43 -9.46
C THR A 58 -13.62 -12.73 -8.11
N GLY A 59 -13.09 -13.43 -7.10
CA GLY A 59 -12.82 -12.82 -5.80
C GLY A 59 -11.69 -11.79 -5.84
N LYS A 60 -10.67 -11.99 -6.69
CA LYS A 60 -9.63 -10.96 -6.94
C LYS A 60 -10.24 -9.68 -7.52
N ILE A 61 -11.12 -9.80 -8.53
CA ILE A 61 -11.79 -8.64 -9.13
C ILE A 61 -12.66 -7.91 -8.10
N ILE A 62 -13.46 -8.65 -7.32
CA ILE A 62 -14.29 -8.07 -6.26
C ILE A 62 -13.42 -7.31 -5.26
N LEU A 63 -12.29 -7.88 -4.86
CA LEU A 63 -11.37 -7.26 -3.92
C LEU A 63 -10.72 -5.99 -4.48
N SER A 64 -10.31 -6.00 -5.75
CA SER A 64 -9.77 -4.82 -6.44
C SER A 64 -10.81 -3.70 -6.53
N VAL A 65 -12.05 -4.01 -6.92
CA VAL A 65 -13.15 -3.03 -6.95
C VAL A 65 -13.44 -2.49 -5.55
N PHE A 66 -13.50 -3.36 -4.55
CA PHE A 66 -13.69 -2.96 -3.15
C PHE A 66 -12.61 -2.00 -2.66
N ARG A 67 -11.34 -2.26 -2.97
CA ARG A 67 -10.23 -1.35 -2.63
C ARG A 67 -10.41 0.04 -3.24
N ILE A 68 -10.83 0.13 -4.50
CA ILE A 68 -11.10 1.40 -5.17
C ILE A 68 -12.26 2.14 -4.48
N ILE A 69 -13.33 1.45 -4.10
CA ILE A 69 -14.44 2.07 -3.35
C ILE A 69 -13.94 2.60 -2.01
N VAL A 70 -13.18 1.80 -1.26
CA VAL A 70 -12.63 2.18 0.04
C VAL A 70 -11.69 3.38 -0.09
N ILE A 71 -10.88 3.48 -1.14
CA ILE A 71 -9.94 4.59 -1.29
C ILE A 71 -10.64 5.91 -1.66
N VAL A 72 -11.65 5.85 -2.52
CA VAL A 72 -12.47 7.02 -2.86
C VAL A 72 -13.23 7.50 -1.63
N TRP A 73 -13.87 6.58 -0.90
CA TRP A 73 -14.56 6.92 0.34
C TRP A 73 -13.60 7.46 1.40
N GLY A 74 -12.46 6.79 1.60
CA GLY A 74 -11.39 7.21 2.51
C GLY A 74 -10.87 8.60 2.18
N PHE A 75 -10.69 8.94 0.90
CA PHE A 75 -10.28 10.28 0.49
C PHE A 75 -11.32 11.34 0.90
N THR A 76 -12.61 11.11 0.64
CA THR A 76 -13.67 12.06 1.02
C THR A 76 -13.78 12.23 2.53
N TYR A 77 -13.61 11.14 3.29
CA TYR A 77 -13.60 11.14 4.74
C TYR A 77 -12.41 11.91 5.30
N ILE A 78 -11.18 11.62 4.81
CA ILE A 78 -9.98 12.34 5.22
C ILE A 78 -10.09 13.83 4.87
N ASN A 79 -10.61 14.17 3.69
CA ASN A 79 -10.82 15.57 3.30
C ASN A 79 -11.74 16.30 4.29
N THR A 80 -12.81 15.65 4.73
CA THR A 80 -13.73 16.18 5.75
C THR A 80 -13.06 16.33 7.10
N LEU A 81 -12.31 15.32 7.53
CA LEU A 81 -11.55 15.31 8.77
C LEU A 81 -10.49 16.44 8.81
N THR A 82 -9.79 16.73 7.71
CA THR A 82 -8.77 17.79 7.74
C THR A 82 -9.35 19.21 7.74
N LYS A 83 -10.67 19.37 7.66
CA LYS A 83 -11.34 20.66 7.92
C LYS A 83 -11.44 20.94 9.42
N THR A 84 -11.25 19.94 10.28
CA THR A 84 -11.09 20.13 11.72
C THR A 84 -9.60 20.25 12.07
N SER A 85 -9.30 20.93 13.18
CA SER A 85 -7.92 21.08 13.67
C SER A 85 -7.44 19.75 14.26
N LEU A 86 -6.88 18.88 13.41
CA LEU A 86 -6.31 17.60 13.82
C LEU A 86 -4.83 17.73 14.21
N PRO A 87 -4.36 16.94 15.19
CA PRO A 87 -2.94 16.85 15.50
C PRO A 87 -2.10 16.42 14.29
N ASN A 88 -0.88 16.96 14.19
CA ASN A 88 0.01 16.66 13.06
C ASN A 88 0.33 15.17 12.92
N GLY A 89 0.51 14.46 14.04
CA GLY A 89 0.78 13.02 14.03
C GLY A 89 -0.35 12.22 13.38
N LEU A 90 -1.61 12.60 13.61
CA LEU A 90 -2.76 11.96 12.98
C LEU A 90 -2.80 12.22 11.47
N LEU A 91 -2.47 13.44 11.03
CA LEU A 91 -2.40 13.77 9.61
C LEU A 91 -1.31 12.96 8.88
N VAL A 92 -0.17 12.71 9.53
CA VAL A 92 0.89 11.84 8.99
C VAL A 92 0.42 10.38 8.93
N ALA A 93 -0.18 9.86 10.00
CA ALA A 93 -0.72 8.50 10.03
C ALA A 93 -1.76 8.26 8.91
N LEU A 94 -2.68 9.20 8.71
CA LEU A 94 -3.65 9.15 7.61
C LEU A 94 -2.96 9.16 6.25
N GLY A 95 -1.90 9.94 6.08
CA GLY A 95 -1.09 9.96 4.86
C GLY A 95 -0.38 8.63 4.59
N LEU A 96 0.16 7.98 5.62
CA LEU A 96 0.79 6.67 5.50
C LEU A 96 -0.21 5.58 5.09
N VAL A 97 -1.38 5.54 5.73
CA VAL A 97 -2.45 4.59 5.38
C VAL A 97 -2.92 4.81 3.94
N PHE A 98 -3.17 6.06 3.57
CA PHE A 98 -3.65 6.41 2.23
C PHE A 98 -2.60 6.11 1.14
N GLY A 99 -1.33 6.48 1.36
CA GLY A 99 -0.24 6.21 0.42
C GLY A 99 -0.01 4.72 0.22
N GLY A 100 0.00 3.93 1.30
CA GLY A 100 0.14 2.47 1.22
C GLY A 100 -1.02 1.80 0.49
N ALA A 101 -2.25 2.29 0.68
CA ALA A 101 -3.41 1.80 -0.06
C ALA A 101 -3.30 2.09 -1.56
N ILE A 102 -2.86 3.29 -1.96
CA ILE A 102 -2.62 3.62 -3.37
C ILE A 102 -1.55 2.71 -3.98
N GLY A 103 -0.40 2.56 -3.31
CA GLY A 103 0.71 1.75 -3.81
C GLY A 103 0.27 0.32 -4.15
N ASN A 104 -0.45 -0.32 -3.22
CA ASN A 104 -0.96 -1.68 -3.43
C ASN A 104 -2.07 -1.79 -4.49
N ILE A 105 -2.77 -0.70 -4.82
CA ILE A 105 -3.72 -0.68 -5.95
C ILE A 105 -2.94 -0.60 -7.26
N ILE A 106 -1.90 0.23 -7.34
CA ILE A 106 -1.07 0.37 -8.56
C ILE A 106 -0.44 -0.97 -8.96
N ASP A 107 -0.01 -1.79 -8.00
CA ASP A 107 0.57 -3.10 -8.31
C ASP A 107 -0.48 -4.18 -8.64
N GLY A 108 -1.72 -3.98 -8.19
CA GLY A 108 -2.80 -4.96 -8.31
C GLY A 108 -3.75 -4.75 -9.48
N VAL A 109 -3.56 -3.66 -10.23
CA VAL A 109 -4.24 -3.35 -11.51
C VAL A 109 -3.29 -3.69 -12.64
#